data_AF-A0AAU3IPL1-F1
#
_entry.id   AF-A0AAU3IPL1-F1
#
_cell.length_a   1.000
_cell.length_b   1.000
_cell.length_c   1.000
_cell.angle_alpha   90.00
_cell.angle_beta   90.00
_cell.angle_gamma   90.00
#
_symmetry.space_group_name_H-M   'P 1'
#
loop_
_entity.id
_entity.type
_entity.pdbx_description
1 polymer ?
#
loop_
_entity_poly.entity_id
_entity_poly.type
_entity_poly.pdbx_seq_one_letter_code
_entity_poly.pdbx_strand_id
1 'polypeptide(L)'
;MNDKTAALLDDVVSRLEKSIVARDCPAIVVLDGDRRLVLSDYDYLRDEATAAAFETGAAAKAHEIGATRWVLAVPQVWVFIPPSTVAMRAVSNHPLREGEQEAITWMSCDKNDGVDYGRVPYARRPNGEPIFGDPEVFTVGVRPHDSMPGFTLLQEYLEGDTTGPG
;
A
#
# COMPACT_ATOMS: atom_id res chain seq x y z
N MET A 1 -15.05 -0.50 2.47
CA MET A 1 -14.35 -1.73 2.89
C MET A 1 -15.25 -2.73 3.62
N ASN A 2 -15.45 -3.90 3.01
CA ASN A 2 -16.09 -5.07 3.60
C ASN A 2 -15.14 -5.90 4.50
N ASP A 3 -15.70 -6.81 5.31
CA ASP A 3 -14.95 -7.62 6.28
C ASP A 3 -13.82 -8.47 5.68
N LYS A 4 -13.96 -8.93 4.43
CA LYS A 4 -12.93 -9.74 3.76
C LYS A 4 -11.74 -8.90 3.35
N THR A 5 -11.99 -7.70 2.84
CA THR A 5 -10.94 -6.74 2.48
C THR A 5 -10.26 -6.20 3.75
N ALA A 6 -11.02 -5.97 4.83
CA ALA A 6 -10.46 -5.62 6.14
C ALA A 6 -9.51 -6.72 6.67
N ALA A 7 -9.92 -7.99 6.61
CA ALA A 7 -9.06 -9.10 7.01
C ALA A 7 -7.79 -9.22 6.13
N LEU A 8 -7.86 -8.80 4.87
CA LEU A 8 -6.69 -8.77 3.96
C LEU A 8 -5.74 -7.61 4.31
N LEU A 9 -6.31 -6.46 4.68
CA LEU A 9 -5.57 -5.31 5.19
C LEU A 9 -4.82 -5.68 6.48
N ASP A 10 -5.50 -6.31 7.44
CA ASP A 10 -4.89 -6.75 8.69
C ASP A 10 -3.74 -7.74 8.47
N ASP A 11 -3.88 -8.68 7.53
CA ASP A 11 -2.82 -9.64 7.14
C ASP A 11 -1.60 -8.92 6.56
N VAL A 12 -1.79 -7.99 5.61
CA VAL A 12 -0.67 -7.28 4.99
C VAL A 12 0.01 -6.32 5.96
N VAL A 13 -0.76 -5.60 6.78
CA VAL A 13 -0.23 -4.70 7.82
C VAL A 13 0.58 -5.52 8.82
N SER A 14 0.03 -6.61 9.35
CA SER A 14 0.74 -7.48 10.32
C SER A 14 2.05 -8.04 9.78
N ARG A 15 2.13 -8.32 8.47
CA ARG A 15 3.38 -8.74 7.82
C ARG A 15 4.39 -7.60 7.76
N LEU A 16 3.93 -6.42 7.37
CA LEU A 16 4.79 -5.26 7.21
C LEU A 16 5.29 -4.74 8.58
N GLU A 17 4.46 -4.79 9.62
CA GLU A 17 4.89 -4.48 10.99
C GLU A 17 6.05 -5.38 11.43
N LYS A 18 5.97 -6.69 11.17
CA LYS A 18 7.05 -7.64 11.46
C LYS A 18 8.32 -7.31 10.68
N SER A 19 8.19 -6.95 9.39
CA SER A 19 9.33 -6.51 8.57
C SER A 19 9.95 -5.24 9.15
N ILE A 20 9.16 -4.23 9.49
CA ILE A 20 9.64 -2.96 10.06
C ILE A 20 10.38 -3.19 11.38
N VAL A 21 9.88 -4.10 12.23
CA VAL A 21 10.57 -4.52 13.47
C VAL A 21 11.92 -5.17 13.14
N ALA A 22 11.98 -5.99 12.08
CA ALA A 22 13.22 -6.58 11.56
C ALA A 22 14.12 -5.59 10.82
N ARG A 23 13.71 -4.32 10.69
CA ARG A 23 14.38 -3.25 9.92
C ARG A 23 14.39 -3.46 8.41
N ASP A 24 13.43 -4.24 7.93
CA ASP A 24 13.12 -4.42 6.52
C ASP A 24 11.87 -3.61 6.17
N CYS A 25 11.92 -2.85 5.07
CA CYS A 25 10.82 -1.97 4.66
C CYS A 25 10.36 -2.24 3.22
N PRO A 26 9.95 -3.47 2.86
CA PRO A 26 9.44 -3.75 1.53
C PRO A 26 8.04 -3.17 1.32
N ALA A 27 7.66 -2.90 0.08
CA ALA A 27 6.25 -2.90 -0.31
C ALA A 27 5.74 -4.35 -0.31
N ILE A 28 4.51 -4.56 0.14
CA ILE A 28 3.86 -5.88 0.13
C ILE A 28 2.47 -5.74 -0.48
N VAL A 29 2.15 -6.61 -1.44
CA VAL A 29 0.80 -6.76 -1.98
C VAL A 29 0.28 -8.16 -1.68
N VAL A 30 -0.98 -8.23 -1.24
CA VAL A 30 -1.71 -9.49 -1.12
C VAL A 30 -2.85 -9.50 -2.14
N LEU A 31 -2.88 -10.53 -2.97
CA LEU A 31 -3.88 -10.76 -4.01
C LEU A 31 -4.77 -11.93 -3.58
N ASP A 32 -6.09 -11.80 -3.70
CA ASP A 32 -7.07 -12.79 -3.27
C ASP A 32 -8.03 -13.15 -4.43
N GLY A 33 -7.79 -14.32 -5.02
CA GLY A 33 -8.56 -14.90 -6.13
C GLY A 33 -8.72 -16.41 -5.98
N ASP A 34 -8.51 -17.17 -7.04
CA ASP A 34 -8.49 -18.65 -7.03
C ASP A 34 -7.51 -19.23 -6.00
N ARG A 35 -6.44 -18.46 -5.74
CA ARG A 35 -5.51 -18.66 -4.64
C ARG A 35 -5.11 -17.30 -4.06
N ARG A 36 -4.61 -17.32 -2.83
CA ARG A 36 -3.95 -16.14 -2.23
C ARG A 36 -2.49 -16.08 -2.64
N LEU A 37 -2.03 -14.93 -3.14
CA LEU A 37 -0.63 -14.66 -3.40
C LEU A 37 -0.15 -13.46 -2.58
N VAL A 38 1.10 -13.53 -2.11
CA VAL A 38 1.77 -12.43 -1.42
C VAL A 38 3.04 -12.12 -2.21
N LEU A 39 3.16 -10.89 -2.70
CA LEU A 39 4.35 -10.42 -3.41
C LEU A 39 4.97 -9.27 -2.61
N SER A 40 6.30 -9.15 -2.66
CA SER A 40 7.02 -8.12 -1.93
C SER A 40 8.17 -7.56 -2.77
N ASP A 41 8.45 -6.26 -2.63
CA ASP A 41 9.55 -5.60 -3.31
C ASP A 41 10.25 -4.62 -2.37
N TYR A 42 11.57 -4.75 -2.27
CA TYR A 42 12.42 -3.94 -1.36
C TYR A 42 12.93 -2.66 -2.02
N ASP A 43 12.93 -2.60 -3.36
CA ASP A 43 13.37 -1.47 -4.15
C ASP A 43 12.19 -0.55 -4.55
N TYR A 44 10.96 -0.89 -4.14
CA TYR A 44 9.74 -0.17 -4.50
C TYR A 44 9.83 1.35 -4.34
N LEU A 45 10.47 1.84 -3.26
CA LEU A 45 10.62 3.28 -2.98
C LEU A 45 11.86 3.92 -3.61
N ARG A 46 12.61 3.19 -4.43
CA ARG A 46 13.83 3.70 -5.07
C ARG A 46 13.50 4.80 -6.07
N ASP A 47 12.52 4.55 -6.94
CA ASP A 47 12.07 5.45 -7.99
C ASP A 47 10.70 5.01 -8.55
N GLU A 48 10.03 5.92 -9.24
CA GLU A 48 8.67 5.69 -9.80
C GLU A 48 8.64 4.53 -10.80
N ALA A 49 9.70 4.34 -11.59
CA ALA A 49 9.77 3.26 -12.58
C ALA A 49 9.82 1.88 -11.91
N THR A 50 10.51 1.77 -10.78
CA THR A 50 10.61 0.55 -9.99
C THR A 50 9.27 0.22 -9.32
N ALA A 51 8.62 1.22 -8.73
CA ALA A 51 7.27 1.07 -8.18
C ALA A 51 6.28 0.60 -9.24
N ALA A 52 6.25 1.26 -10.40
CA ALA A 52 5.36 0.90 -11.51
C ALA A 52 5.63 -0.52 -12.02
N ALA A 53 6.90 -0.93 -12.19
CA ALA A 53 7.23 -2.28 -12.64
C ALA A 53 6.73 -3.37 -11.68
N PHE A 54 6.88 -3.15 -10.37
CA PHE A 54 6.33 -4.07 -9.36
C PHE A 54 4.80 -4.13 -9.43
N GLU A 55 4.14 -2.97 -9.54
CA GLU A 55 2.69 -2.87 -9.61
C GLU A 55 2.09 -3.51 -10.88
N THR A 56 2.67 -3.26 -12.04
CA THR A 56 2.28 -3.94 -13.29
C THR A 56 2.45 -5.45 -13.18
N GLY A 57 3.55 -5.92 -12.57
CA GLY A 57 3.76 -7.35 -12.31
C GLY A 57 2.71 -7.94 -11.37
N ALA A 58 2.34 -7.21 -10.32
CA ALA A 58 1.28 -7.61 -9.41
C ALA A 58 -0.09 -7.66 -10.10
N ALA A 59 -0.40 -6.70 -10.97
CA ALA A 59 -1.64 -6.67 -11.75
C ALA A 59 -1.73 -7.89 -12.69
N ALA A 60 -0.65 -8.20 -13.40
CA ALA A 60 -0.59 -9.40 -14.24
C ALA A 60 -0.82 -10.69 -13.44
N LYS A 61 -0.27 -10.78 -12.22
CA LYS A 61 -0.53 -11.91 -11.32
C LYS A 61 -1.96 -11.94 -10.78
N ALA A 62 -2.56 -10.78 -10.53
CA ALA A 62 -3.95 -10.66 -10.13
C ALA A 62 -4.87 -11.21 -11.23
N HIS A 63 -4.61 -10.87 -12.49
CA HIS A 63 -5.33 -11.42 -13.64
C HIS A 63 -5.13 -12.91 -13.81
N GLU A 64 -3.89 -13.41 -13.69
CA GLU A 64 -3.55 -14.84 -13.81
C GLU A 64 -4.36 -15.73 -12.84
N ILE A 65 -4.65 -15.23 -11.64
CA ILE A 65 -5.35 -16.00 -10.58
C ILE A 65 -6.83 -15.62 -10.43
N GLY A 66 -7.37 -14.78 -11.32
CA GLY A 66 -8.75 -14.29 -11.19
C GLY A 66 -8.98 -13.57 -9.87
N ALA A 67 -8.03 -12.76 -9.41
CA ALA A 67 -8.16 -11.98 -8.18
C ALA A 67 -9.43 -11.13 -8.21
N THR A 68 -10.15 -11.12 -7.10
CA THR A 68 -11.37 -10.30 -6.91
C THR A 68 -11.12 -9.15 -5.96
N ARG A 69 -10.07 -9.24 -5.14
CA ARG A 69 -9.60 -8.17 -4.28
C ARG A 69 -8.08 -8.22 -4.09
N TRP A 70 -7.51 -7.08 -3.74
CA TRP A 70 -6.12 -6.97 -3.35
C TRP A 70 -5.91 -5.83 -2.35
N VAL A 71 -4.82 -5.91 -1.58
CA VAL A 71 -4.31 -4.82 -0.74
C VAL A 71 -2.82 -4.66 -0.98
N LEU A 72 -2.38 -3.46 -1.34
CA LEU A 72 -0.98 -3.04 -1.35
C LEU A 72 -0.71 -2.20 -0.11
N ALA A 73 0.39 -2.48 0.60
CA ALA A 73 0.87 -1.70 1.74
C ALA A 73 2.35 -1.37 1.57
N VAL A 74 2.73 -0.13 1.85
CA VAL A 74 4.07 0.41 1.63
C VAL A 74 4.50 1.24 2.84
N PRO A 75 5.67 0.97 3.45
CA PRO A 75 6.18 1.75 4.56
C PRO A 75 6.80 3.05 4.04
N GLN A 76 6.29 4.21 4.46
CA GLN A 76 6.71 5.52 3.97
C GLN A 76 6.82 6.54 5.11
N VAL A 77 7.49 7.67 4.83
CA VAL A 77 7.42 8.86 5.67
C VAL A 77 6.51 9.88 4.97
N TRP A 78 5.46 10.27 5.67
CA TRP A 78 4.56 11.34 5.28
C TRP A 78 5.14 12.66 5.71
N VAL A 79 5.17 13.64 4.81
CA VAL A 79 5.59 15.01 5.06
C VAL A 79 4.36 15.88 4.87
N PHE A 80 3.82 16.39 5.97
CA PHE A 80 2.67 17.29 5.95
C PHE A 80 3.12 18.69 5.55
N ILE A 81 2.69 19.13 4.36
CA ILE A 81 2.99 20.44 3.79
C ILE A 81 1.70 21.28 3.85
N PRO A 82 1.63 22.31 4.72
CA PRO A 82 0.48 23.21 4.78
C PRO A 82 0.20 23.88 3.42
N PRO A 83 -1.07 24.16 3.07
CA PRO A 83 -2.27 24.03 3.92
C PRO A 83 -2.93 22.64 3.94
N SER A 84 -2.58 21.73 3.03
CA SER A 84 -3.27 20.42 2.91
C SER A 84 -2.58 19.42 1.97
N THR A 85 -1.29 19.59 1.68
CA THR A 85 -0.53 18.69 0.82
C THR A 85 0.22 17.67 1.68
N VAL A 86 0.26 16.42 1.23
CA VAL A 86 1.11 15.39 1.82
C VAL A 86 2.10 14.96 0.74
N ALA A 87 3.39 15.14 1.00
CA ALA A 87 4.43 14.50 0.21
C ALA A 87 4.85 13.20 0.90
N MET A 88 5.33 12.22 0.12
CA MET A 88 5.79 10.94 0.63
C MET A 88 7.27 10.78 0.29
N ARG A 89 8.04 10.20 1.20
CA ARG A 89 9.43 9.81 0.94
C ARG A 89 9.72 8.43 1.54
N ALA A 90 10.78 7.80 1.04
CA ALA A 90 11.25 6.53 1.57
C ALA A 90 11.57 6.61 3.07
N VAL A 91 11.29 5.51 3.79
CA VAL A 91 11.79 5.31 5.15
C VAL A 91 13.31 5.26 5.12
N SER A 92 13.95 5.93 6.06
CA SER A 92 15.41 5.93 6.17
C SER A 92 15.80 6.01 7.65
N ASN A 93 17.06 5.72 7.97
CA ASN A 93 17.58 5.81 9.34
C ASN A 93 17.74 7.25 9.85
N HIS A 94 17.38 8.26 9.07
CA HIS A 94 17.44 9.65 9.51
C HIS A 94 16.30 9.95 10.49
N PRO A 95 16.54 10.78 11.52
CA PRO A 95 15.48 11.28 12.38
C PRO A 95 14.37 11.96 11.57
N LEU A 96 13.13 11.79 12.03
CA LEU A 96 12.00 12.55 11.49
C LEU A 96 12.18 14.04 11.75
N ARG A 97 11.83 14.85 10.76
CA ARG A 97 11.77 16.30 10.86
C ARG A 97 10.41 16.72 11.41
N GLU A 98 10.31 17.96 11.88
CA GLU A 98 9.02 18.55 12.25
C GLU A 98 8.04 18.47 11.06
N GLY A 99 6.82 18.01 11.33
CA GLY A 99 5.81 17.78 10.29
C GLY A 99 5.97 16.46 9.51
N GLU A 100 6.90 15.59 9.89
CA GLU A 100 7.03 14.24 9.33
C GLU A 100 6.42 13.16 10.24
N GLN A 101 5.86 12.11 9.63
CA GLN A 101 5.33 10.95 10.34
C GLN A 101 5.62 9.67 9.56
N GLU A 102 6.13 8.64 10.23
CA GLU A 102 6.20 7.30 9.65
C GLU A 102 4.79 6.69 9.55
N ALA A 103 4.51 6.04 8.43
CA ALA A 103 3.24 5.40 8.19
C ALA A 103 3.40 4.18 7.28
N ILE A 104 2.53 3.19 7.46
CA ILE A 104 2.24 2.18 6.42
C ILE A 104 1.12 2.77 5.57
N THR A 105 1.41 3.20 4.36
CA THR A 105 0.39 3.65 3.40
C THR A 105 -0.19 2.44 2.69
N TRP A 106 -1.51 2.39 2.56
CA TRP A 106 -2.16 1.26 1.93
C TRP A 106 -3.26 1.69 0.97
N MET A 107 -3.47 0.86 -0.05
CA MET A 107 -4.58 0.92 -0.98
C MET A 107 -5.17 -0.47 -1.11
N SER A 108 -6.50 -0.55 -1.08
CA SER A 108 -7.23 -1.79 -1.33
C SER A 108 -8.22 -1.61 -2.48
N CYS A 109 -8.40 -2.66 -3.27
CA CYS A 109 -9.44 -2.73 -4.28
C CYS A 109 -10.20 -4.04 -4.10
N ASP A 110 -11.53 -3.98 -4.13
CA ASP A 110 -12.42 -5.14 -4.26
C ASP A 110 -13.41 -4.84 -5.40
N LYS A 111 -13.56 -5.78 -6.34
CA LYS A 111 -14.43 -5.61 -7.51
C LYS A 111 -15.89 -5.28 -7.15
N ASN A 112 -16.35 -5.65 -5.96
CA ASN A 112 -17.73 -5.45 -5.51
C ASN A 112 -17.91 -4.29 -4.52
N ASP A 113 -16.82 -3.82 -3.89
CA ASP A 113 -16.88 -2.81 -2.82
C ASP A 113 -16.14 -1.51 -3.18
N GLY A 114 -15.34 -1.53 -4.25
CA GLY A 114 -14.61 -0.37 -4.76
C GLY A 114 -13.18 -0.29 -4.24
N VAL A 115 -12.66 0.94 -4.17
CA VAL A 115 -11.30 1.25 -3.77
C VAL A 115 -11.33 2.04 -2.48
N ASP A 116 -10.56 1.59 -1.50
CA ASP A 116 -10.29 2.33 -0.26
C ASP A 116 -8.79 2.60 -0.16
N TYR A 117 -8.42 3.68 0.51
CA TYR A 117 -7.02 4.03 0.74
C TYR A 117 -6.88 4.65 2.13
N GLY A 118 -5.68 4.51 2.69
CA GLY A 118 -5.47 4.87 4.08
C GLY A 118 -4.04 4.75 4.52
N ARG A 119 -3.86 4.76 5.83
CA ARG A 119 -2.56 4.52 6.45
C ARG A 119 -2.67 3.85 7.81
N VAL A 120 -1.56 3.34 8.30
CA VAL A 120 -1.35 3.00 9.71
C VAL A 120 -0.20 3.87 10.22
N PRO A 121 -0.44 4.91 11.03
CA PRO A 121 0.63 5.72 11.56
C PRO A 121 1.45 4.92 12.58
N TYR A 122 2.75 5.16 12.65
CA TYR A 122 3.57 4.62 13.73
C TYR A 122 4.66 5.59 14.17
N ALA A 123 5.14 5.39 15.38
CA ALA A 123 6.23 6.16 15.97
C ALA A 123 7.26 5.21 16.57
N ARG A 124 8.52 5.66 16.71
CA ARG A 124 9.57 4.87 17.32
C ARG A 124 9.84 5.30 18.76
N ARG A 125 9.98 4.33 19.64
CA ARG A 125 10.52 4.52 21.00
C ARG A 125 11.97 5.03 20.91
N PRO A 126 12.53 5.57 22.02
CA PRO A 126 13.95 5.95 22.06
C PRO A 126 14.94 4.82 21.71
N ASN A 127 14.56 3.56 21.92
CA ASN A 127 15.36 2.38 21.54
C ASN A 127 15.22 1.99 20.04
N GLY A 128 14.42 2.72 19.26
CA GLY A 128 14.16 2.48 17.84
C GLY A 128 13.01 1.51 17.53
N GLU A 129 12.40 0.90 18.55
CA GLU A 129 11.28 -0.03 18.40
C GLU A 129 10.01 0.71 17.94
N PRO A 130 9.33 0.26 16.87
CA PRO A 130 8.10 0.90 16.40
C PRO A 130 6.91 0.60 17.32
N ILE A 131 6.03 1.58 17.47
CA ILE A 131 4.70 1.48 18.09
C ILE A 131 3.69 1.87 17.00
N PHE A 132 2.90 0.91 16.56
CA PHE A 132 1.88 1.08 15.53
C PHE A 132 0.57 1.58 16.14
N GLY A 133 -0.07 2.50 15.44
CA GLY A 133 -1.45 2.93 15.72
C GLY A 133 -2.46 2.07 14.97
N ASP A 134 -3.72 2.46 15.03
CA ASP A 134 -4.80 1.77 14.30
C ASP A 134 -4.84 2.19 12.83
N PRO A 135 -5.32 1.31 11.92
CA PRO A 135 -5.57 1.68 10.53
C PRO A 135 -6.59 2.82 10.38
N GLU A 136 -6.20 3.86 9.67
CA GLU A 136 -7.02 5.01 9.29
C GLU A 136 -7.45 4.88 7.83
N VAL A 137 -8.76 4.95 7.56
CA VAL A 137 -9.31 5.05 6.19
C VAL A 137 -9.54 6.52 5.86
N PHE A 138 -9.05 6.98 4.71
CA PHE A 138 -9.35 8.32 4.25
C PHE A 138 -10.65 8.32 3.45
N THR A 139 -11.66 9.02 3.96
CA THR A 139 -13.03 9.01 3.41
C THR A 139 -13.33 10.20 2.48
N VAL A 140 -12.30 10.88 1.97
CA VAL A 140 -12.47 12.04 1.09
C VAL A 140 -12.33 11.59 -0.36
N GLY A 141 -13.09 12.17 -1.29
CA GLY A 141 -13.12 11.84 -2.73
C GLY A 141 -11.80 12.10 -3.49
N VAL A 142 -10.67 11.65 -2.94
CA VAL A 142 -9.36 11.65 -3.55
C VAL A 142 -9.38 10.57 -4.60
N ARG A 143 -9.39 11.01 -5.86
CA ARG A 143 -8.96 10.13 -6.95
C ARG A 143 -7.49 9.79 -6.66
N PRO A 144 -7.12 8.50 -6.66
CA PRO A 144 -5.72 8.10 -6.60
C PRO A 144 -4.91 8.96 -7.57
N HIS A 145 -3.88 9.65 -7.07
CA HIS A 145 -2.95 10.41 -7.92
C HIS A 145 -1.91 9.45 -8.49
N ASP A 146 -1.33 9.76 -9.64
CA ASP A 146 -0.34 8.91 -10.32
C ASP A 146 0.88 8.56 -9.45
N SER A 147 1.24 9.44 -8.52
CA SER A 147 2.34 9.30 -7.57
C SER A 147 1.97 8.51 -6.31
N MET A 148 0.72 8.08 -6.15
CA MET A 148 0.29 7.30 -4.99
C MET A 148 0.62 5.81 -5.18
N PRO A 149 1.13 5.14 -4.13
CA PRO A 149 1.30 3.70 -4.17
C PRO A 149 0.02 2.96 -4.56
N GLY A 150 0.11 2.05 -5.53
CA GLY A 150 -1.00 1.24 -6.00
C GLY A 150 -1.79 1.87 -7.15
N PHE A 151 -1.45 3.09 -7.59
CA PHE A 151 -2.10 3.72 -8.73
C PHE A 151 -1.93 2.90 -10.02
N THR A 152 -0.70 2.51 -10.36
CA THR A 152 -0.41 1.70 -11.55
C THR A 152 -1.09 0.35 -11.45
N LEU A 153 -1.03 -0.29 -10.27
CA LEU A 153 -1.70 -1.56 -10.02
C LEU A 153 -3.22 -1.44 -10.26
N LEU A 154 -3.84 -0.38 -9.76
CA LEU A 154 -5.27 -0.13 -9.96
C LEU A 154 -5.63 0.08 -11.43
N GLN A 155 -4.86 0.89 -12.18
CA GLN A 155 -5.12 1.09 -13.61
C GLN A 155 -5.03 -0.23 -14.38
N GLU A 156 -3.91 -0.94 -14.25
CA GLU A 156 -3.66 -2.21 -14.96
C GLU A 156 -4.65 -3.31 -14.56
N TYR A 157 -5.08 -3.33 -13.29
CA TYR A 157 -6.08 -4.27 -12.80
C TYR A 157 -7.48 -3.99 -13.38
N LEU A 158 -7.86 -2.72 -13.57
CA LEU A 158 -9.16 -2.36 -14.14
C LEU A 158 -9.18 -2.46 -15.67
N GLU A 159 -8.08 -2.16 -16.37
CA GLU A 159 -7.98 -2.27 -17.83
C GLU A 159 -8.11 -3.72 -18.31
N GLY A 160 -7.52 -4.68 -17.57
CA GLY A 160 -7.65 -6.11 -17.90
C GLY A 160 -9.09 -6.65 -17.81
N ASP A 161 -9.98 -6.02 -17.04
CA ASP A 161 -11.39 -6.41 -16.94
C ASP A 161 -12.24 -5.90 -18.13
N THR A 162 -11.78 -4.90 -18.89
CA THR A 162 -12.50 -4.40 -20.08
C THR A 162 -12.33 -5.23 -21.36
N THR A 163 -11.56 -6.31 -21.32
CA THR A 163 -11.35 -7.23 -22.47
C THR A 163 -11.93 -8.62 -22.20
N GLY A 164 -13.21 -8.71 -21.85
CA GLY A 164 -14.00 -9.96 -21.90
C GLY A 164 -14.80 -10.07 -23.21
N PRO A 165 -14.95 -11.27 -23.82
CA PRO A 165 -15.51 -11.43 -25.16
C PRO A 165 -17.02 -11.17 -25.16
N GLY A 166 -17.47 -10.33 -26.08
CA GLY A 166 -18.86 -10.30 -26.56
C GLY A 166 -19.12 -11.41 -27.58
#